data_AF-A0AAD9BRQ7-F1
#
_entry.id   AF-A0AAD9BRQ7-F1
#
_cell.length_a   1.000
_cell.length_b   1.000
_cell.length_c   1.000
_cell.angle_alpha   90.00
_cell.angle_beta   90.00
_cell.angle_gamma   90.00
#
_symmetry.space_group_name_H-M   'P 1'
#
loop_
_entity.id
_entity.type
_entity.pdbx_description
1 polymer ?
#
loop_
_entity_poly.entity_id
_entity_poly.type
_entity_poly.pdbx_seq_one_letter_code
_entity_poly.pdbx_strand_id
1 'polypeptide(L)'
;MEEFTCCGYKNYTDFEGSPFFNEQGMDVYPQTCCNQTTVGVCNTIEAERSNVDGCLQRLLQLIEENAVIIAAVILGIAALEIAAMVVSMVLYKQIGNKA
;
A
#
# COMPACT_ATOMS: atom_id res chain seq x y z
N MET A 1 9.12 -2.48 -3.42
CA MET A 1 8.75 -1.17 -4.02
C MET A 1 8.40 -1.29 -5.51
N GLU A 2 8.23 -2.50 -6.06
CA GLU A 2 7.76 -2.69 -7.44
C GLU A 2 6.26 -3.06 -7.53
N GLU A 3 5.59 -3.28 -6.39
CA GLU A 3 4.24 -3.87 -6.39
C GLU A 3 3.12 -2.86 -6.67
N PHE A 4 3.38 -1.56 -6.53
CA PHE A 4 2.43 -0.51 -6.88
C PHE A 4 3.04 0.40 -7.93
N THR A 5 2.56 0.28 -9.16
CA THR A 5 2.84 1.21 -10.25
C THR A 5 2.14 2.54 -9.95
N CYS A 6 2.78 3.39 -9.14
CA CYS A 6 2.29 4.69 -8.72
C CYS A 6 3.44 5.69 -8.53
N CYS A 7 3.12 6.98 -8.50
CA CYS A 7 4.10 8.05 -8.30
C CYS A 7 3.59 9.16 -7.37
N GLY A 8 4.40 9.49 -6.37
CA GLY A 8 4.04 10.49 -5.37
C GLY A 8 2.88 10.04 -4.48
N TYR A 9 2.49 10.90 -3.55
CA TYR A 9 1.34 10.64 -2.69
C TYR A 9 0.03 10.80 -3.46
N LYS A 10 -0.11 11.92 -4.18
CA LYS A 10 -1.18 12.26 -5.11
C LYS A 10 -0.73 12.21 -6.56
N ASN A 11 0.48 12.66 -6.89
CA ASN A 11 1.05 12.65 -8.25
C ASN A 11 2.54 13.04 -8.23
N TYR A 12 3.15 13.19 -9.42
CA TYR A 12 4.55 13.60 -9.56
C TYR A 12 4.89 14.98 -8.97
N THR A 13 3.91 15.90 -8.86
CA THR A 13 4.15 17.24 -8.30
C THR A 13 4.50 17.22 -6.81
N ASP A 14 4.23 16.12 -6.10
CA ASP A 14 4.65 15.96 -4.70
C ASP A 14 6.18 15.96 -4.53
N PHE A 15 6.93 15.75 -5.60
CA PHE A 15 8.39 15.88 -5.59
C PHE A 15 8.86 17.33 -5.75
N GLU A 16 8.03 18.26 -6.22
CA GLU A 16 8.42 19.66 -6.39
C GLU A 16 8.84 20.28 -5.05
N GLY A 17 10.00 20.93 -5.04
CA GLY A 17 10.58 21.52 -3.83
C GLY A 17 11.17 20.50 -2.83
N SER A 18 11.07 19.20 -3.10
CA SER A 18 11.77 18.18 -2.31
C SER A 18 13.30 18.28 -2.48
N PRO A 19 14.10 17.79 -1.52
CA PRO A 19 15.55 17.72 -1.68
C PRO A 19 15.98 16.98 -2.95
N PHE A 20 15.29 15.88 -3.28
CA PHE A 20 15.52 15.12 -4.51
C PHE A 20 15.38 15.99 -5.76
N PHE A 21 14.28 16.73 -5.87
CA PHE A 21 14.01 17.59 -7.02
C PHE A 21 15.02 18.73 -7.12
N ASN A 22 15.38 19.34 -5.99
CA ASN A 22 16.32 20.46 -5.95
C ASN A 22 17.75 20.02 -6.29
N GLU A 23 18.21 18.88 -5.76
CA GLU A 23 19.56 18.35 -5.98
C GLU A 23 19.78 17.86 -7.43
N GLN A 24 18.71 17.44 -8.11
CA GLN A 24 18.78 16.92 -9.48
C GLN A 24 18.58 17.98 -10.57
N GLY A 25 18.47 19.25 -10.20
CA GLY A 25 18.38 20.37 -11.14
C GLY A 25 16.95 20.84 -11.44
N MET A 26 15.98 20.57 -10.57
CA MET A 26 14.62 21.13 -10.58
C MET A 26 13.76 20.79 -11.82
N ASP A 27 14.08 19.70 -12.52
CA ASP A 27 13.25 19.17 -13.62
C ASP A 27 13.47 17.66 -13.79
N VAL A 28 13.73 16.97 -12.68
CA VAL A 28 13.96 15.52 -12.67
C VAL A 28 13.11 14.88 -11.59
N TYR A 29 12.33 13.90 -12.02
CA TYR A 29 11.44 13.10 -11.19
C TYR A 29 11.92 11.65 -11.17
N PRO A 30 11.50 10.85 -10.16
CA PRO A 30 11.76 9.42 -10.16
C PRO A 30 11.19 8.76 -11.43
N GLN A 31 11.90 7.77 -11.96
CA GLN A 31 11.46 7.06 -13.17
C GLN A 31 10.11 6.35 -13.01
N THR A 32 9.69 6.04 -11.79
CA THR A 32 8.34 5.50 -11.51
C THR A 32 7.22 6.48 -11.83
N CYS A 33 7.52 7.77 -11.99
CA CYS A 33 6.59 8.81 -12.42
C CYS A 33 6.43 8.91 -13.94
N CYS A 34 7.27 8.20 -14.68
CA CYS A 34 7.20 8.12 -16.13
C CYS A 34 6.92 6.69 -16.58
N ASN A 35 6.26 6.54 -17.73
CA ASN A 35 6.04 5.23 -18.31
C ASN A 35 7.38 4.57 -18.70
N GLN A 36 7.43 3.24 -18.67
CA GLN A 36 8.63 2.45 -19.03
C GLN A 36 9.11 2.68 -20.48
N THR A 37 8.28 3.28 -21.34
CA THR A 37 8.63 3.67 -22.71
C THR A 37 9.47 4.96 -22.76
N THR A 38 9.60 5.67 -21.65
CA THR A 38 10.41 6.90 -21.56
C THR A 38 11.88 6.53 -21.59
N VAL A 39 12.53 6.73 -22.74
CA VAL A 39 13.96 6.49 -22.91
C VAL A 39 14.70 7.77 -22.51
N GLY A 40 14.98 7.94 -21.22
CA GLY A 40 15.77 9.10 -20.74
C GLY A 40 15.38 9.60 -19.35
N VAL A 41 15.68 10.87 -19.10
CA VAL A 41 15.36 11.56 -17.84
C VAL A 41 13.86 11.82 -17.79
N CYS A 42 13.22 11.41 -16.68
CA CYS A 42 11.82 11.73 -16.41
C CYS A 42 11.74 13.18 -15.97
N ASN A 43 11.40 14.08 -16.90
CA ASN A 43 11.22 15.51 -16.64
C ASN A 43 9.73 15.86 -16.47
N THR A 44 9.43 17.14 -16.26
CA THR A 44 8.06 17.60 -16.03
C THR A 44 7.11 17.18 -17.16
N ILE A 45 7.55 17.30 -18.42
CA ILE A 45 6.74 16.99 -19.60
C ILE A 45 6.44 15.48 -19.66
N GLU A 46 7.45 14.64 -19.45
CA GLU A 46 7.27 13.19 -19.51
C GLU A 46 6.46 12.65 -18.32
N ALA A 47 6.63 13.24 -17.14
CA ALA A 47 5.86 12.88 -15.95
C ALA A 47 4.37 13.26 -16.11
N GLU A 48 4.10 14.47 -16.61
CA GLU A 48 2.74 14.93 -16.92
C GLU A 48 2.10 14.06 -18.01
N ARG A 49 2.85 13.77 -19.09
CA ARG A 49 2.36 12.93 -20.19
C ARG A 49 2.08 11.48 -19.75
N SER A 50 2.87 10.96 -18.82
CA SER A 50 2.71 9.60 -18.33
C SER A 50 1.49 9.43 -17.43
N ASN A 51 1.05 10.53 -16.79
CA ASN A 51 -0.16 10.60 -15.96
C ASN A 51 -0.29 9.40 -15.01
N VAL A 52 0.81 9.07 -14.32
CA VAL A 52 0.85 7.97 -13.35
C VAL A 52 0.08 8.37 -12.11
N ASP A 53 -0.85 7.51 -11.68
CA ASP A 53 -1.66 7.74 -10.48
C ASP A 53 -0.80 7.88 -9.21
N GLY A 54 -1.28 8.72 -8.28
CA GLY A 54 -0.74 8.80 -6.93
C GLY A 54 -0.87 7.51 -6.15
N CYS A 55 0.09 7.24 -5.27
CA CYS A 55 0.10 6.01 -4.48
C CYS A 55 -1.07 5.92 -3.50
N LEU A 56 -1.62 7.04 -3.00
CA LEU A 56 -2.82 7.02 -2.16
C LEU A 56 -4.03 6.52 -2.96
N GLN A 57 -4.24 7.08 -4.15
CA GLN A 57 -5.36 6.71 -5.00
C GLN A 57 -5.28 5.23 -5.39
N ARG A 58 -4.09 4.76 -5.78
CA ARG A 58 -3.89 3.35 -6.13
C ARG A 58 -4.14 2.42 -4.94
N LEU A 59 -3.68 2.79 -3.74
CA LEU A 59 -3.95 2.04 -2.51
C LEU A 59 -5.44 1.93 -2.21
N LEU A 60 -6.18 3.04 -2.32
CA LEU A 60 -7.62 3.05 -2.09
C LEU A 60 -8.36 2.16 -3.10
N GLN A 61 -8.02 2.25 -4.39
CA GLN A 61 -8.58 1.38 -5.42
C GLN A 61 -8.38 -0.11 -5.09
N LEU A 62 -7.18 -0.48 -4.63
CA LEU A 62 -6.90 -1.87 -4.27
C LEU A 62 -7.68 -2.34 -3.06
N ILE A 63 -7.86 -1.48 -2.05
CA ILE A 63 -8.68 -1.78 -0.89
C ILE A 63 -10.14 -1.97 -1.32
N GLU A 64 -10.66 -1.10 -2.19
CA GLU A 64 -12.03 -1.18 -2.69
C GLU A 64 -12.26 -2.44 -3.55
N GLU A 65 -11.34 -2.73 -4.47
CA GLU A 65 -11.38 -3.92 -5.35
C GLU A 65 -11.30 -5.23 -4.55
N ASN A 66 -10.55 -5.25 -3.44
CA ASN A 66 -10.31 -6.45 -2.64
C ASN A 66 -11.03 -6.45 -1.29
N ALA A 67 -11.96 -5.52 -1.05
CA ALA A 67 -12.60 -5.31 0.25
C ALA A 67 -13.25 -6.59 0.79
N VAL A 68 -13.86 -7.39 -0.08
CA VAL A 68 -14.52 -8.66 0.28
C VAL A 68 -13.51 -9.69 0.78
N ILE A 69 -12.35 -9.80 0.12
CA ILE A 69 -11.29 -10.74 0.52
C ILE A 69 -10.71 -10.31 1.86
N ILE A 70 -10.42 -9.00 2.02
CA ILE A 70 -9.92 -8.42 3.27
C ILE A 70 -10.90 -8.72 4.42
N ALA A 71 -12.21 -8.49 4.20
CA ALA A 71 -13.24 -8.77 5.19
C ALA A 71 -13.30 -10.26 5.55
N ALA A 72 -13.19 -11.16 4.58
CA ALA A 72 -13.19 -12.60 4.82
C ALA A 72 -11.99 -13.04 5.68
N VAL A 73 -10.80 -12.50 5.42
CA VAL A 73 -9.60 -12.77 6.22
C VAL A 73 -9.79 -12.29 7.66
N ILE A 74 -10.30 -11.07 7.86
CA ILE A 74 -10.57 -10.51 9.19
C ILE A 74 -11.56 -11.38 9.96
N LEU A 75 -12.65 -11.79 9.32
CA LEU A 75 -13.64 -12.67 9.96
C LEU A 75 -13.06 -14.05 10.30
N GLY A 76 -12.21 -14.61 9.44
CA GLY A 76 -11.51 -15.87 9.70
C GLY A 76 -10.59 -15.80 10.92
N ILE A 77 -9.80 -14.73 11.03
CA ILE A 77 -8.92 -14.51 12.19
C ILE A 77 -9.75 -14.36 13.46
N ALA A 78 -10.81 -13.55 13.44
CA ALA A 78 -11.69 -13.35 14.59
C ALA A 78 -12.34 -14.68 15.06
N ALA A 79 -12.76 -15.54 14.13
CA ALA A 79 -13.31 -16.85 14.46
C ALA A 79 -12.28 -17.77 15.14
N LEU A 80 -11.04 -17.78 14.65
CA LEU A 80 -9.95 -18.54 15.26
C LEU A 80 -9.62 -18.05 16.68
N GLU A 81 -9.59 -16.74 16.88
CA GLU A 81 -9.37 -16.14 18.21
C GLU A 81 -10.45 -16.54 19.20
N ILE A 82 -11.73 -16.45 18.81
CA ILE A 82 -12.85 -16.85 19.66
C ILE A 82 -12.77 -18.34 20.01
N ALA A 83 -12.45 -19.21 19.05
CA ALA A 83 -12.27 -20.63 19.30
C ALA A 83 -11.13 -20.89 20.30
N ALA A 84 -10.00 -20.18 20.17
CA ALA A 84 -8.88 -20.27 21.10
C ALA A 84 -9.26 -19.82 22.52
N MET A 85 -10.05 -18.74 22.65
CA MET A 85 -10.56 -18.29 23.95
C MET A 85 -11.47 -19.33 24.60
N VAL A 86 -12.38 -19.94 23.83
CA VAL A 86 -13.28 -21.00 24.32
C VAL A 86 -12.48 -22.21 24.80
N VAL A 87 -11.52 -22.69 24.02
CA VAL A 87 -10.65 -23.82 24.40
C VAL A 87 -9.88 -23.50 25.67
N SER A 88 -9.33 -22.29 25.79
CA SER A 88 -8.61 -21.85 27.00
C SER A 88 -9.49 -21.90 28.25
N MET A 89 -10.74 -21.43 28.17
CA MET A 89 -11.69 -21.48 29.28
C MET A 89 -12.09 -22.92 29.65
N VAL A 90 -12.30 -23.78 28.65
CA VAL A 90 -12.62 -25.21 28.88
C VAL A 90 -11.45 -25.91 29.59
N LEU A 91 -10.23 -25.70 29.12
CA LEU A 91 -9.02 -26.26 29.74
C LEU A 91 -8.85 -25.76 31.18
N TYR A 92 -9.05 -24.47 31.43
CA TYR A 92 -9.01 -23.91 32.79
C TYR A 92 -9.97 -24.61 33.74
N LYS A 93 -11.23 -24.82 33.33
CA LYS A 93 -12.21 -25.56 34.14
C LYS A 93 -11.83 -27.02 34.35
N GLN A 94 -11.29 -27.69 33.33
CA GLN A 94 -10.91 -29.10 33.44
C GLN A 94 -9.73 -29.32 34.39
N ILE A 95 -8.73 -28.42 34.36
CA ILE A 95 -7.60 -28.46 35.30
C ILE A 95 -8.11 -28.23 36.73
N GLY A 96 -8.95 -27.21 36.94
CA GLY A 96 -9.50 -26.89 38.27
C GLY A 96 -10.41 -27.99 38.85
N ASN A 97 -11.08 -28.78 38.00
CA ASN A 97 -11.95 -29.88 38.44
C ASN A 97 -11.20 -31.21 38.67
N LYS A 98 -9.91 -31.27 38.33
CA LYS A 98 -9.02 -32.42 38.56
C LYS A 98 -8.04 -32.22 39.72
N ALA A 99 -8.06 -31.05 40.35
CA ALA A 99 -7.41 -30.77 41.64
C ALA A 99 -8.42 -30.99 42.78
#